data_AF-A0A2P8MEC6-F1
#
_entry.id   AF-A0A2P8MEC6-F1
#
_cell.length_a   1.000
_cell.length_b   1.000
_cell.length_c   1.000
_cell.angle_alpha   90.00
_cell.angle_beta   90.00
_cell.angle_gamma   90.00
#
_symmetry.space_group_name_H-M   'P 1'
#
loop_
_entity.id
_entity.type
_entity.pdbx_description
1 polymer ?
#
loop_
_entity_poly.entity_id
_entity_poly.type
_entity_poly.pdbx_seq_one_letter_code
_entity_poly.pdbx_strand_id
1 'polypeptide(L)' 'MKKTCIICRKPLKDGIIINGKGICKSCEKRLVKLQCGNDFYEYYKKCIKVRIIHNERRRYKIGAYECIKTP' A
#
# COMPACT_ATOMS: atom_id res chain seq x y z
N MET A 1 15.80 0.94 -7.76
CA MET A 1 14.59 1.78 -7.68
C MET A 1 14.38 2.26 -6.25
N LYS A 2 14.32 3.57 -6.00
CA LYS A 2 14.03 4.11 -4.66
C LYS A 2 12.52 3.96 -4.41
N LYS A 3 12.13 3.11 -3.46
CA LYS A 3 10.71 2.97 -3.06
C LYS A 3 10.25 4.30 -2.46
N THR A 4 9.02 4.71 -2.71
CA THR A 4 8.43 5.95 -2.19
C THR A 4 7.26 5.65 -1.28
N CYS A 5 7.01 6.54 -0.32
CA CYS A 5 5.94 6.39 0.63
C CYS A 5 4.60 6.58 -0.07
N ILE A 6 3.66 5.66 0.11
CA ILE A 6 2.34 5.78 -0.53
C ILE A 6 1.51 6.96 -0.03
N ILE A 7 1.90 7.55 1.10
CA ILE A 7 1.15 8.58 1.81
C ILE A 7 1.74 9.95 1.51
N CYS A 8 3.02 10.14 1.84
CA CYS A 8 3.69 11.43 1.67
C CYS A 8 4.55 11.53 0.40
N ARG A 9 4.65 10.45 -0.40
CA ARG A 9 5.46 10.35 -1.64
C ARG A 9 6.97 10.58 -1.46
N LYS A 10 7.44 10.80 -0.23
CA LYS A 10 8.87 10.92 0.08
C LYS A 10 9.62 9.60 -0.17
N PRO A 11 10.91 9.65 -0.53
CA PRO A 11 11.73 8.45 -0.66
C PRO A 11 11.75 7.68 0.67
N LEU A 12 11.58 6.36 0.59
CA LEU A 12 11.74 5.48 1.75
C LEU A 12 13.24 5.33 2.04
N LYS A 13 13.66 5.88 3.17
CA LYS A 13 14.90 5.51 3.85
C LYS A 13 14.63 4.41 4.90
N ASP A 14 13.53 4.57 5.64
CA ASP A 14 13.07 3.68 6.72
C ASP A 14 11.55 3.59 6.76
N GLY A 15 11.02 2.48 7.27
CA GLY A 15 9.60 2.23 7.52
C GLY A 15 9.17 0.82 7.12
N ILE A 16 7.89 0.63 6.83
CA ILE A 16 7.31 -0.67 6.48
C ILE A 16 7.05 -0.80 4.98
N ILE A 17 7.21 -2.01 4.45
CA ILE A 17 6.91 -2.35 3.05
C ILE A 17 5.80 -3.40 3.04
N ILE A 18 4.67 -3.07 2.43
CA ILE A 18 3.51 -3.96 2.32
C ILE A 18 3.19 -4.15 0.83
N ASN A 19 3.22 -5.40 0.37
CA ASN A 19 2.91 -5.79 -1.01
C ASN A 19 3.66 -4.97 -2.09
N GLY A 20 4.97 -4.76 -1.87
CA GLY A 20 5.84 -3.99 -2.76
C GLY A 20 5.73 -2.46 -2.63
N LYS A 21 4.81 -1.95 -1.81
CA LYS A 21 4.61 -0.52 -1.57
C LYS A 21 5.11 -0.10 -0.20
N GLY A 22 5.77 1.05 -0.13
CA GLY A 22 6.40 1.54 1.10
C GLY A 22 5.54 2.54 1.86
N ILE A 23 5.63 2.52 3.19
CA ILE A 23 5.19 3.58 4.09
C ILE A 23 6.42 4.00 4.89
N CYS A 24 6.75 5.30 4.90
CA CYS A 24 7.90 5.77 5.67
C CYS A 24 7.63 5.75 7.18
N LYS A 25 8.69 5.63 7.98
CA LYS A 25 8.64 5.58 9.45
C LYS A 25 7.84 6.71 10.10
N SER A 26 7.89 7.92 9.53
CA SER A 26 7.08 9.06 10.01
C SER A 26 5.58 8.85 9.81
N CYS A 27 5.18 8.29 8.67
CA CYS A 27 3.78 7.98 8.37
C CYS A 27 3.28 6.77 9.17
N GLU A 28 4.13 5.76 9.35
CA GLU A 28 3.85 4.60 10.22
C GLU A 28 3.60 5.02 11.67
N LYS A 29 4.50 5.83 12.26
CA LYS A 29 4.32 6.34 13.63
C LYS A 29 3.03 7.16 13.79
N ARG A 30 2.62 7.90 12.74
CA ARG A 30 1.34 8.62 12.74
C ARG A 30 0.17 7.63 12.71
N LEU A 31 0.24 6.63 11.83
CA LEU A 31 -0.75 5.55 11.72
C LEU A 31 -1.02 4.85 13.05
N VAL A 32 0.04 4.40 13.72
CA VAL A 32 -0.07 3.65 14.99
C VAL A 32 -0.66 4.52 16.11
N LYS A 33 -0.50 5.85 16.03
CA LYS A 33 -1.03 6.80 17.02
C LYS A 33 -2.44 7.33 16.69
N LEU A 34 -2.99 7.00 15.53
CA LEU A 34 -4.32 7.49 15.14
C LEU A 34 -5.41 6.67 15.83
N GLN A 35 -6.37 7.36 16.43
CA GLN A 35 -7.62 6.75 16.88
C GLN A 35 -8.62 6.65 15.72
N CYS A 36 -9.45 5.61 15.75
CA CYS A 36 -10.56 5.44 14.82
C CYS A 36 -11.50 6.65 14.86
N GLY A 37 -11.92 7.12 13.70
CA GLY A 37 -12.85 8.26 13.56
C GLY A 37 -12.19 9.61 13.23
N ASN A 38 -10.85 9.69 13.25
CA ASN A 38 -10.14 10.89 12.80
C ASN A 38 -10.09 10.93 11.25
N ASP A 39 -10.24 12.11 10.64
CA ASP A 39 -10.16 12.32 9.18
C ASP A 39 -8.86 11.76 8.57
N PHE A 40 -7.77 11.83 9.33
CA PHE A 40 -6.51 11.20 8.93
C PHE A 40 -6.65 9.67 8.86
N TYR A 41 -7.31 9.02 9.81
CA TYR A 41 -7.47 7.57 9.76
C TYR A 41 -8.20 7.12 8.48
N GLU A 42 -9.28 7.81 8.11
CA GLU A 42 -10.04 7.50 6.89
C GLU A 42 -9.24 7.79 5.60
N TYR A 43 -8.45 8.87 5.56
CA TYR A 43 -7.51 9.13 4.46
C TYR A 43 -6.50 7.99 4.29
N TYR A 44 -5.86 7.60 5.39
CA TYR A 44 -4.85 6.54 5.40
C TYR A 44 -5.45 5.20 4.98
N LYS A 45 -6.62 4.84 5.51
CA LYS A 45 -7.41 3.66 5.14
C LYS A 45 -7.73 3.63 3.65
N LYS A 46 -8.16 4.77 3.08
CA LYS A 46 -8.43 4.89 1.63
C LYS A 46 -7.16 4.67 0.81
N CYS A 47 -6.02 5.27 1.20
CA CYS A 47 -4.75 5.07 0.51
C CYS A 47 -4.28 3.61 0.53
N ILE A 48 -4.38 2.94 1.68
CA ILE A 48 -4.05 1.52 1.85
C ILE A 48 -4.97 0.66 0.98
N LYS A 49 -6.29 0.86 1.06
CA LYS A 49 -7.28 0.10 0.28
C LYS A 49 -7.04 0.20 -1.23
N VAL A 50 -6.80 1.41 -1.74
CA VAL A 50 -6.57 1.63 -3.18
C VAL A 50 -5.21 1.11 -3.65
N ARG A 51 -4.17 1.20 -2.82
CA ARG A 51 -2.80 0.91 -3.27
C ARG A 51 -2.35 -0.50 -2.95
N ILE A 52 -2.80 -1.11 -1.87
CA ILE A 52 -2.40 -2.45 -1.42
C ILE A 52 -3.38 -3.51 -1.94
N ILE A 53 -4.69 -3.33 -1.74
CA ILE A 53 -5.71 -4.33 -2.13
C ILE A 53 -5.94 -4.36 -3.64
N HIS A 54 -5.86 -3.22 -4.32
CA HIS A 54 -6.06 -3.16 -5.78
C HIS A 54 -4.97 -3.93 -6.56
N ASN A 55 -3.83 -4.21 -5.92
CA ASN A 55 -2.77 -5.06 -6.49
C ASN A 55 -3.13 -6.55 -6.46
N GLU A 56 -3.99 -6.96 -5.51
CA GLU A 56 -4.47 -8.34 -5.39
C GLU A 56 -5.40 -8.72 -6.54
N ARG A 57 -6.31 -7.82 -6.94
CA ARG A 57 -7.16 -8.01 -8.14
C ARG A 57 -6.36 -8.07 -9.44
N ARG A 58 -5.26 -7.31 -9.55
CA ARG A 58 -4.35 -7.37 -10.70
C ARG A 58 -3.58 -8.68 -10.74
N ARG A 59 -3.08 -9.16 -9.60
CA ARG A 59 -2.45 -10.48 -9.51
C ARG A 59 -3.44 -11.61 -9.80
N TYR A 60 -4.69 -11.52 -9.35
CA TYR A 60 -5.71 -12.50 -9.70
C TYR A 60 -6.05 -12.47 -11.19
N LYS A 61 -6.16 -11.29 -11.81
CA LYS A 61 -6.37 -11.19 -13.28
C LYS A 61 -5.18 -11.69 -14.09
N ILE A 62 -3.95 -11.39 -13.68
CA ILE A 62 -2.73 -11.86 -14.35
C ILE A 62 -2.57 -13.37 -14.15
N GLY A 63 -2.68 -13.87 -12.92
CA GLY A 63 -2.63 -15.30 -12.61
C GLY A 63 -3.74 -16.09 -13.32
N ALA A 64 -4.98 -15.58 -13.35
CA ALA A 64 -6.05 -16.18 -14.14
C ALA A 64 -5.72 -16.18 -15.63
N TYR A 65 -5.26 -15.06 -16.21
CA TYR A 65 -4.81 -14.99 -17.60
C TYR A 65 -3.66 -15.96 -17.91
N GLU A 66 -2.72 -16.17 -16.98
CA GLU A 66 -1.61 -17.11 -17.12
C GLU A 66 -2.08 -18.57 -17.08
N CYS A 67 -3.05 -18.91 -16.20
CA CYS A 67 -3.66 -20.24 -16.16
C CYS A 67 -4.50 -20.56 -17.41
N ILE A 68 -5.08 -19.56 -18.08
CA ILE A 68 -5.90 -19.76 -19.29
C ILE A 68 -5.02 -19.89 -20.55
N LYS A 69 -3.71 -19.55 -20.48
CA LYS A 69 -2.78 -19.56 -21.62
C LYS A 69 -1.79 -20.72 -21.65
N THR A 70 -1.88 -21.69 -20.73
CA THR A 70 -1.09 -22.92 -20.83
C THR A 70 -1.86 -23.94 -21.68
N PRO A 71 -1.29 -24.41 -22.82
CA PRO A 71 -1.91 -25.44 -23.66
C PRO A 71 -1.95 -26.81 -22.96
#